data_AF-A0A1F6CMA7-F1
#
_entry.id   AF-A0A1F6CMA7-F1
#
_cell.length_a   1.000
_cell.length_b   1.000
_cell.length_c   1.000
_cell.angle_alpha   90.00
_cell.angle_beta   90.00
_cell.angle_gamma   90.00
#
_symmetry.space_group_name_H-M   'P 1'
#
loop_
_entity.id
_entity.type
_entity.pdbx_description
1 polymer ?
#
loop_
_entity_poly.entity_id
_entity_poly.type
_entity_poly.pdbx_seq_one_letter_code
_entity_poly.pdbx_strand_id
1 'polypeptide(L)'
;MSTKGLLSVVIVLLVAGGVYWFVTDQKGSAPMDESASSNNEASSAMKMSPEAGRAVGKWQSADDAKFTREFREDSTVTDMYEGDAAATMTGTWSQVVDISAEPFEFPAVGGATFLKLVLGGDTLYFAVSTDTTVDKLVLINLSGRGNILTFNRMQ
;
A
#
# COMPACT_ATOMS: atom_id res chain seq x y z
N MET A 1 50.59 -13.75 0.81
CA MET A 1 49.89 -14.04 -0.46
C MET A 1 48.76 -13.03 -0.62
N SER A 2 48.81 -12.25 -1.70
CA SER A 2 48.04 -11.02 -1.87
C SER A 2 46.59 -11.28 -2.29
N THR A 3 45.63 -10.79 -1.51
CA THR A 3 44.16 -10.90 -1.65
C THR A 3 43.56 -10.29 -2.93
N LYS A 4 44.39 -9.81 -3.86
CA LYS A 4 43.95 -9.19 -5.13
C LYS A 4 43.61 -10.21 -6.22
N GLY A 5 43.96 -11.49 -6.04
CA GLY A 5 43.67 -12.55 -7.01
C GLY A 5 42.23 -13.09 -6.99
N LEU A 6 41.54 -13.03 -5.85
CA LEU A 6 40.22 -13.67 -5.69
C LEU A 6 39.07 -12.81 -6.23
N LEU A 7 39.17 -11.49 -6.13
CA LEU A 7 38.13 -10.55 -6.58
C LEU A 7 38.00 -10.51 -8.11
N SER A 8 39.10 -10.70 -8.84
CA SER A 8 39.11 -10.61 -10.30
C SER A 8 38.38 -11.78 -10.98
N VAL A 9 38.38 -12.98 -10.37
CA VAL A 9 37.73 -14.17 -10.93
C VAL A 9 36.20 -14.10 -10.79
N VAL A 10 35.70 -13.53 -9.69
CA VAL A 10 34.26 -13.39 -9.42
C VAL A 10 33.62 -12.33 -10.35
N ILE A 11 34.33 -11.24 -10.61
CA ILE A 11 33.83 -10.17 -11.50
C ILE A 11 33.76 -10.65 -12.96
N VAL A 12 34.73 -11.42 -13.43
CA VAL A 12 34.71 -11.97 -14.80
C VAL A 12 33.58 -12.97 -15.00
N LEU A 13 33.24 -13.79 -13.98
CA LEU A 13 32.11 -14.72 -14.04
C LEU A 13 30.73 -14.02 -14.05
N LEU A 14 30.59 -12.91 -13.31
CA LEU A 14 29.34 -12.13 -13.30
C LEU A 14 29.11 -11.38 -14.62
N VAL A 15 30.18 -10.85 -15.24
CA VAL A 15 30.08 -10.18 -16.54
C VAL A 15 29.81 -11.20 -17.66
N ALA A 16 30.42 -12.38 -17.62
CA ALA A 16 30.15 -13.44 -18.59
C ALA A 16 28.71 -14.00 -18.49
N GLY A 17 28.18 -14.16 -17.26
CA GLY A 17 26.80 -14.58 -17.03
C GLY A 17 25.76 -13.54 -17.48
N GLY A 18 26.03 -12.25 -17.22
CA GLY A 18 25.13 -11.16 -17.62
C GLY A 18 25.04 -10.96 -19.13
N VAL A 19 26.14 -11.15 -19.87
CA VAL A 19 26.14 -11.03 -21.34
C VAL A 19 25.46 -12.24 -22.00
N TYR A 20 25.57 -13.45 -21.43
CA TYR A 20 24.89 -14.63 -21.99
C TYR A 20 23.37 -14.52 -21.89
N TRP A 21 22.83 -14.00 -20.79
CA TRP A 21 21.38 -13.80 -20.64
C TRP A 21 20.84 -12.69 -21.56
N PHE A 22 21.63 -11.64 -21.78
CA PHE A 22 21.21 -10.49 -22.60
C PHE A 22 21.26 -10.75 -24.12
N VAL A 23 22.11 -11.67 -24.59
CA VAL A 23 22.28 -11.94 -26.04
C VAL A 23 21.33 -13.03 -26.57
N THR A 24 20.73 -13.86 -25.71
CA THR A 24 19.81 -14.92 -26.16
C THR A 24 18.36 -14.48 -26.33
N ASP A 25 17.95 -13.30 -25.84
CA ASP A 25 16.56 -12.82 -25.93
C ASP A 25 16.29 -11.86 -27.11
N GLN A 26 17.24 -11.67 -28.01
CA GLN A 26 17.03 -10.89 -29.23
C GLN A 26 17.52 -11.62 -30.46
N LYS A 27 16.62 -12.39 -31.10
CA LYS A 27 16.58 -12.61 -32.56
C LYS A 27 15.40 -13.48 -32.99
N GLY A 28 14.49 -12.92 -33.79
CA GLY A 28 13.54 -13.70 -34.60
C GLY A 28 12.36 -12.90 -35.15
N SER A 29 12.43 -12.48 -36.42
CA SER A 29 11.61 -11.49 -37.14
C SER A 29 10.14 -11.86 -37.51
N ALA A 30 9.37 -10.80 -37.81
CA ALA A 30 7.97 -10.62 -38.30
C ALA A 30 7.53 -11.42 -39.57
N PRO A 31 6.30 -11.24 -40.16
CA PRO A 31 5.03 -10.64 -39.72
C PRO A 31 3.78 -11.56 -39.94
N MET A 32 2.74 -11.55 -39.09
CA MET A 32 1.38 -11.95 -39.51
C MET A 32 0.33 -11.61 -38.43
N ASP A 33 -0.70 -10.89 -38.85
CA ASP A 33 -1.99 -10.61 -38.21
C ASP A 33 -2.04 -10.15 -36.75
N GLU A 34 -2.23 -8.84 -36.64
CA GLU A 34 -2.69 -8.10 -35.47
C GLU A 34 -4.09 -8.57 -35.05
N SER A 35 -4.14 -9.65 -34.27
CA SER A 35 -5.15 -9.80 -33.23
C SER A 35 -4.57 -9.25 -31.95
N ALA A 36 -4.78 -7.95 -31.75
CA ALA A 36 -4.58 -7.28 -30.48
C ALA A 36 -5.51 -7.91 -29.42
N SER A 37 -5.10 -9.03 -28.83
CA SER A 37 -5.60 -9.41 -27.51
C SER A 37 -4.86 -8.56 -26.50
N SER A 38 -5.32 -7.31 -26.41
CA SER A 38 -5.09 -6.46 -25.26
C SER A 38 -5.68 -7.21 -24.07
N ASN A 39 -4.86 -8.00 -23.40
CA ASN A 39 -5.13 -8.39 -22.02
C ASN A 39 -4.91 -7.13 -21.17
N ASN A 40 -5.85 -6.19 -21.31
CA ASN A 40 -6.39 -5.51 -20.16
C ASN A 40 -6.91 -6.62 -19.24
N GLU A 41 -6.03 -7.22 -18.47
CA GLU A 41 -6.38 -7.52 -17.09
C GLU A 41 -6.71 -6.16 -16.50
N ALA A 42 -7.97 -5.78 -16.66
CA ALA A 42 -8.60 -4.86 -15.74
C ALA A 42 -8.27 -5.44 -14.37
N SER A 43 -7.23 -4.88 -13.73
CA SER A 43 -7.16 -4.84 -12.29
C SER A 43 -8.57 -4.51 -11.89
N SER A 44 -9.26 -5.49 -11.31
CA SER A 44 -10.62 -5.33 -10.84
C SER A 44 -10.46 -4.43 -9.64
N ALA A 45 -10.25 -3.14 -9.92
CA ALA A 45 -10.11 -2.09 -8.96
C ALA A 45 -11.45 -2.12 -8.25
N MET A 46 -11.47 -2.78 -7.10
CA MET A 46 -12.65 -2.89 -6.29
C MET A 46 -13.13 -1.47 -6.11
N LYS A 47 -14.30 -1.16 -6.68
CA LYS A 47 -14.78 0.21 -6.78
C LYS A 47 -15.04 0.70 -5.37
N MET A 48 -14.07 1.45 -4.86
CA MET A 48 -14.12 2.02 -3.52
C MET A 48 -15.27 3.02 -3.43
N SER A 49 -15.94 3.08 -2.27
CA SER A 49 -16.94 4.11 -2.03
C SER A 49 -16.28 5.50 -2.02
N PRO A 50 -17.02 6.57 -2.36
CA PRO A 50 -16.49 7.93 -2.25
C PRO A 50 -15.93 8.23 -0.86
N GLU A 51 -16.52 7.68 0.21
CA GLU A 51 -16.09 7.86 1.59
C GLU A 51 -14.75 7.18 1.87
N ALA A 52 -14.57 5.93 1.42
CA ALA A 52 -13.29 5.24 1.57
C ALA A 52 -12.22 5.88 0.67
N GLY A 53 -12.59 6.37 -0.52
CA GLY A 53 -11.70 7.11 -1.41
C GLY A 53 -11.15 8.40 -0.81
N ARG A 54 -11.88 9.03 0.13
CA ARG A 54 -11.36 10.20 0.87
C ARG A 54 -10.19 9.87 1.80
N ALA A 55 -9.97 8.60 2.15
CA ALA A 55 -8.81 8.22 2.95
C ALA A 55 -7.51 8.31 2.14
N VAL A 56 -7.56 8.18 0.80
CA VAL A 56 -6.37 8.28 -0.06
C VAL A 56 -5.67 9.61 0.14
N GLY A 57 -4.35 9.58 0.28
CA GLY A 57 -3.50 10.75 0.46
C GLY A 57 -2.58 10.64 1.67
N LYS A 58 -1.83 11.70 1.91
CA LYS A 58 -0.90 11.82 3.03
C LYS A 58 -1.50 12.71 4.11
N TRP A 59 -1.45 12.24 5.35
CA TRP A 59 -2.17 12.78 6.48
C TRP A 59 -1.23 12.94 7.68
N GLN A 60 -1.29 14.06 8.37
CA GLN A 60 -0.58 14.30 9.62
C GLN A 60 -1.57 14.25 10.78
N SER A 61 -1.23 13.59 11.88
CA SER A 61 -2.11 13.55 13.06
C SER A 61 -2.29 14.95 13.64
N ALA A 62 -3.53 15.25 14.04
CA ALA A 62 -3.87 16.50 14.72
C ALA A 62 -3.38 16.53 16.17
N ASP A 63 -3.18 15.34 16.77
CA ASP A 63 -2.74 15.19 18.17
C ASP A 63 -1.23 14.95 18.29
N ASP A 64 -0.58 14.55 17.20
CA ASP A 64 0.87 14.31 17.13
C ASP A 64 1.42 14.71 15.75
N ALA A 65 2.02 15.89 15.68
CA ALA A 65 2.58 16.42 14.43
C ALA A 65 3.72 15.55 13.85
N LYS A 66 4.35 14.68 14.64
CA LYS A 66 5.40 13.78 14.16
C LYS A 66 4.85 12.54 13.49
N PHE A 67 3.60 12.18 13.76
CA PHE A 67 2.95 11.03 13.17
C PHE A 67 2.27 11.41 11.85
N THR A 68 2.63 10.68 10.79
CA THR A 68 1.99 10.79 9.49
C THR A 68 1.56 9.42 8.98
N ARG A 69 0.45 9.39 8.25
CA ARG A 69 -0.10 8.20 7.60
C ARG A 69 -0.39 8.50 6.14
N GLU A 70 0.03 7.62 5.25
CA GLU A 70 -0.26 7.71 3.82
C GLU A 70 -1.09 6.51 3.38
N PHE A 71 -2.25 6.76 2.79
CA PHE A 71 -3.04 5.75 2.09
C PHE A 71 -2.88 5.95 0.58
N ARG A 72 -2.43 4.93 -0.14
CA ARG A 72 -2.26 4.95 -1.59
C ARG A 72 -3.38 4.18 -2.29
N GLU A 73 -3.66 4.55 -3.53
CA GLU A 73 -4.68 3.91 -4.37
C GLU A 73 -4.37 2.44 -4.66
N ASP A 74 -3.11 2.02 -4.56
CA ASP A 74 -2.64 0.65 -4.74
C ASP A 74 -2.86 -0.25 -3.51
N SER A 75 -3.70 0.18 -2.57
CA SER A 75 -3.94 -0.50 -1.28
C SER A 75 -2.73 -0.53 -0.33
N THR A 76 -1.69 0.27 -0.54
CA THR A 76 -0.60 0.44 0.42
C THR A 76 -0.95 1.48 1.48
N VAL A 77 -0.68 1.17 2.75
CA VAL A 77 -0.72 2.14 3.85
C VAL A 77 0.65 2.22 4.51
N THR A 78 1.13 3.44 4.77
CA THR A 78 2.43 3.69 5.41
C THR A 78 2.28 4.65 6.57
N ASP A 79 2.63 4.20 7.77
CA ASP A 79 2.79 5.00 8.97
C ASP A 79 4.24 5.42 9.11
N MET A 80 4.49 6.70 9.39
CA MET A 80 5.83 7.28 9.58
C MET A 80 5.84 8.15 10.82
N TYR A 81 6.96 8.09 11.54
CA TYR A 81 7.24 8.96 12.67
C TYR A 81 8.47 9.83 12.38
N GLU A 82 8.31 11.15 12.49
CA GLU A 82 9.41 12.07 12.22
C GLU A 82 10.59 11.84 13.18
N GLY A 83 11.79 11.71 12.61
CA GLY A 83 13.03 11.52 13.35
C GLY A 83 13.37 10.06 13.65
N ASP A 84 12.52 9.10 13.26
CA ASP A 84 12.80 7.67 13.43
C ASP A 84 12.35 6.86 12.20
N ALA A 85 13.29 6.61 11.28
CA ALA A 85 13.03 5.77 10.12
C ALA A 85 12.68 4.32 10.50
N ALA A 86 13.17 3.81 11.64
CA ALA A 86 12.85 2.47 12.11
C ALA A 86 11.42 2.36 12.63
N ALA A 87 10.78 3.49 12.98
CA ALA A 87 9.37 3.56 13.35
C ALA A 87 8.43 3.64 12.13
N THR A 88 8.95 3.54 10.91
CA THR A 88 8.11 3.45 9.70
C THR A 88 7.51 2.05 9.58
N MET A 89 6.18 1.97 9.47
CA MET A 89 5.46 0.71 9.29
C MET A 89 4.63 0.76 8.00
N THR A 90 4.84 -0.21 7.12
CA THR A 90 4.08 -0.32 5.86
C THR A 90 3.24 -1.59 5.88
N GLY A 91 2.06 -1.51 5.29
CA GLY A 91 1.09 -2.58 5.25
C GLY A 91 0.07 -2.37 4.13
N THR A 92 -1.04 -3.11 4.21
CA THR A 92 -2.11 -3.02 3.23
C THR A 92 -3.37 -2.43 3.84
N TRP A 93 -4.18 -1.74 3.04
CA TRP A 93 -5.51 -1.27 3.44
C TRP A 93 -6.57 -1.56 2.38
N SER A 94 -7.81 -1.71 2.83
CA SER A 94 -8.98 -1.92 1.97
C SER A 94 -10.26 -1.44 2.63
N GLN A 95 -11.29 -1.19 1.83
CA GLN A 95 -12.66 -1.03 2.33
C GLN A 95 -13.23 -2.41 2.67
N VAL A 96 -13.87 -2.54 3.83
CA VAL A 96 -14.65 -3.74 4.18
C VAL A 96 -15.98 -3.68 3.44
N VAL A 97 -16.18 -4.61 2.50
CA VAL A 97 -17.40 -4.70 1.68
C VAL A 97 -18.40 -5.72 2.22
N ASP A 98 -17.90 -6.78 2.86
CA ASP A 98 -18.70 -7.84 3.47
C ASP A 98 -18.25 -8.00 4.92
N ILE A 99 -19.01 -7.37 5.81
CA ILE A 99 -18.77 -7.42 7.25
C ILE A 99 -18.87 -8.86 7.79
N SER A 100 -19.71 -9.70 7.19
CA SER A 100 -19.92 -11.08 7.66
C SER A 100 -18.74 -12.01 7.35
N ALA A 101 -17.88 -11.62 6.41
CA ALA A 101 -16.65 -12.33 6.07
C ALA A 101 -15.47 -11.97 6.98
N GLU A 102 -15.60 -10.93 7.80
CA GLU A 102 -14.54 -10.47 8.68
C GLU A 102 -14.64 -11.13 10.07
N PRO A 103 -13.51 -11.48 10.72
CA PRO A 103 -13.51 -12.08 12.06
C PRO A 103 -13.81 -11.07 13.19
N PHE A 104 -14.10 -9.81 12.84
CA PHE A 104 -14.33 -8.72 13.77
C PHE A 104 -15.83 -8.43 13.91
N GLU A 105 -16.31 -8.24 15.14
CA GLU A 105 -17.70 -7.85 15.39
C GLU A 105 -17.87 -6.34 15.19
N PHE A 106 -18.43 -5.95 14.05
CA PHE A 106 -18.67 -4.54 13.75
C PHE A 106 -19.89 -4.01 14.51
N PRO A 107 -19.84 -2.75 14.99
CA PRO A 107 -21.02 -2.12 15.56
C PRO A 107 -22.11 -1.97 14.49
N ALA A 108 -23.37 -2.15 14.89
CA ALA A 108 -24.53 -2.01 14.03
C ALA A 108 -24.79 -0.53 13.68
N VAL A 109 -23.97 0.01 12.78
CA VAL A 109 -24.10 1.38 12.27
C VAL A 109 -24.43 1.30 10.79
N GLY A 110 -25.71 1.51 10.47
CA GLY A 110 -26.18 1.49 9.08
C GLY A 110 -25.45 2.55 8.24
N GLY A 111 -24.94 2.14 7.08
CA GLY A 111 -24.31 3.04 6.11
C GLY A 111 -22.90 3.53 6.49
N ALA A 112 -22.30 3.01 7.57
CA ALA A 112 -20.91 3.32 7.89
C ALA A 112 -19.96 2.70 6.85
N THR A 113 -18.93 3.47 6.49
CA THR A 113 -17.80 2.95 5.70
C THR A 113 -16.73 2.46 6.65
N PHE A 114 -16.31 1.22 6.47
CA PHE A 114 -15.27 0.61 7.29
C PHE A 114 -14.01 0.36 6.47
N LEU A 115 -12.85 0.61 7.09
CA LEU A 115 -11.54 0.31 6.54
C LEU A 115 -10.89 -0.81 7.36
N LYS A 116 -10.20 -1.69 6.67
CA LYS A 116 -9.33 -2.72 7.23
C LYS A 116 -7.89 -2.37 6.87
N LEU A 117 -7.03 -2.31 7.87
CA LEU A 117 -5.58 -2.13 7.72
C LEU A 117 -4.89 -3.39 8.25
N VAL A 118 -3.90 -3.88 7.51
CA VAL A 118 -2.99 -4.94 7.97
C VAL A 118 -1.61 -4.33 8.04
N LEU A 119 -1.12 -4.08 9.26
CA LEU A 119 0.11 -3.34 9.54
C LEU A 119 0.93 -4.11 10.57
N GLY A 120 2.20 -4.40 10.29
CA GLY A 120 3.08 -5.09 11.24
C GLY A 120 2.63 -6.50 11.64
N GLY A 121 1.72 -7.11 10.88
CA GLY A 121 1.09 -8.40 11.22
C GLY A 121 -0.25 -8.28 11.96
N ASP A 122 -0.60 -7.08 12.44
CA ASP A 122 -1.86 -6.82 13.12
C ASP A 122 -2.93 -6.37 12.12
N THR A 123 -4.18 -6.80 12.35
CA THR A 123 -5.34 -6.32 11.61
C THR A 123 -6.12 -5.31 12.44
N LEU A 124 -6.29 -4.11 11.89
CA LEU A 124 -6.99 -2.98 12.51
C LEU A 124 -8.21 -2.60 11.68
N TYR A 125 -9.35 -2.40 12.34
CA TYR A 125 -10.58 -1.93 11.72
C TYR A 125 -10.88 -0.51 12.16
N PHE A 126 -11.30 0.32 11.20
CA PHE A 126 -11.69 1.69 11.43
C PHE A 126 -13.03 1.99 10.79
N ALA A 127 -13.84 2.83 11.43
CA ALA A 127 -14.94 3.51 10.76
C ALA A 127 -14.46 4.86 10.24
N VAL A 128 -14.84 5.21 9.01
CA VAL A 128 -14.66 6.57 8.47
C VAL A 128 -15.81 7.43 9.01
N SER A 129 -15.48 8.45 9.80
CA SER A 129 -16.49 9.37 10.34
C SER A 129 -17.06 10.26 9.24
N THR A 130 -18.33 10.63 9.41
CA THR A 130 -19.03 11.61 8.56
C THR A 130 -18.40 13.00 8.58
N ASP A 131 -17.56 13.29 9.57
CA ASP A 131 -16.81 14.55 9.66
C ASP A 131 -15.59 14.60 8.72
N THR A 132 -15.30 13.50 8.02
CA THR A 132 -14.22 13.44 7.02
C THR A 132 -14.52 14.35 5.84
N THR A 133 -13.54 15.15 5.45
CA THR A 133 -13.59 16.09 4.32
C THR A 133 -12.37 15.87 3.41
N VAL A 134 -12.17 16.73 2.42
CA VAL A 134 -10.97 16.70 1.57
C VAL A 134 -9.69 17.04 2.33
N ASP A 135 -9.75 17.87 3.38
CA ASP A 135 -8.57 18.34 4.11
C ASP A 135 -8.46 17.76 5.53
N LYS A 136 -9.46 16.99 5.96
CA LYS A 136 -9.54 16.39 7.30
C LYS A 136 -10.00 14.95 7.21
N LEU A 137 -9.21 14.02 7.73
CA LEU A 137 -9.57 12.61 7.86
C LEU A 137 -9.89 12.30 9.32
N VAL A 138 -11.05 11.70 9.58
CA VAL A 138 -11.47 11.30 10.92
C VAL A 138 -11.78 9.81 10.93
N LEU A 139 -10.97 9.04 11.65
CA LEU A 139 -11.10 7.60 11.79
C LEU A 139 -11.46 7.23 13.22
N ILE A 140 -12.42 6.33 13.39
CA ILE A 140 -12.75 5.75 14.69
C ILE A 140 -12.13 4.36 14.75
N ASN A 141 -11.17 4.14 15.66
CA ASN A 141 -10.51 2.85 15.81
C ASN A 141 -11.45 1.84 16.50
N LEU A 142 -11.87 0.81 15.77
CA LEU A 142 -12.78 -0.23 16.25
C LEU A 142 -12.03 -1.40 16.90
N SER A 143 -10.79 -1.68 16.47
CA SER A 143 -9.95 -2.74 17.06
C SER A 143 -9.36 -2.38 18.43
N GLY A 144 -9.47 -1.12 18.84
CA GLY A 144 -8.96 -0.61 20.12
C GLY A 144 -10.08 -0.20 21.08
N ARG A 145 -9.80 0.84 21.89
CA ARG A 145 -10.76 1.38 22.87
C ARG A 145 -11.78 2.35 22.26
N GLY A 146 -11.98 2.36 20.94
CA GLY A 146 -12.88 3.33 20.29
C GLY A 146 -12.27 4.72 20.08
N ASN A 147 -10.93 4.85 20.11
CA ASN A 147 -10.27 6.15 19.99
C ASN A 147 -10.56 6.81 18.64
N ILE A 148 -10.82 8.11 18.66
CA ILE A 148 -10.95 8.93 17.45
C ILE A 148 -9.57 9.43 17.05
N LEU A 149 -9.19 9.18 15.81
CA LEU A 149 -7.96 9.66 15.20
C LEU A 149 -8.33 10.74 14.20
N THR A 150 -7.84 11.96 14.44
CA THR A 150 -8.05 13.10 13.55
C THR A 150 -6.76 13.43 12.84
N PHE A 151 -6.84 13.67 11.53
CA PHE A 151 -5.70 14.04 10.72
C PHE A 151 -6.00 15.24 9.84
N ASN A 152 -4.96 16.03 9.59
CA ASN A 152 -4.94 17.10 8.60
C ASN A 152 -4.24 16.61 7.35
N ARG A 153 -4.75 16.98 6.17
CA ARG A 153 -4.10 16.63 4.92
C ARG A 153 -2.77 17.36 4.79
N MET A 154 -1.75 16.65 4.35
CA MET A 154 -0.49 17.25 3.98
C MET A 154 -0.58 17.76 2.54
N GLN A 155 -0.05 18.96 2.30
CA GLN A 155 0.04 19.57 0.97
C GLN A 155 1.12 18.90 0.11
#